data_AF-W8WXY1-F1
#
_entry.id   AF-W8WXY1-F1
#
_cell.length_a   1.000
_cell.length_b   1.000
_cell.length_c   1.000
_cell.angle_alpha   90.00
_cell.angle_beta   90.00
_cell.angle_gamma   90.00
#
_symmetry.space_group_name_H-M   'P 1'
#
loop_
_entity.id
_entity.type
_entity.pdbx_description
1 polymer ?
#
loop_
_entity_poly.entity_id
_entity_poly.type
_entity_poly.pdbx_seq_one_letter_code
_entity_poly.pdbx_strand_id
1 'polypeptide(L)'
;MTGAPYLYASGDLLENRNTYFYTPFGGQDFLRAWRDQRMAILAACDPSPGGTAQTPERPAPVIQILQRLKTALAAASLPAADRLTLDRILQRFEVSKRLHDDYTAAWKPQDPARYHGPERYLLLAEVLVRAAASAADLRYLNGLLKCVDTLTSDGMAATAIRSGAARLRAILDQERQLVDRIATRSQAPHGQAAAAIEPLRPRTASITLHGIGLAAAPTARSQAYVQTLAACGLHPEFVLLLGDHSPKPAIAAPRPTRHWHGIPLVDLDEPVIATCRRAGIPTHAIQASSINEAPALDALRRLRPHTLIYSGAGGQIVSPEALGMETRFLHMHAGHIPEYRGSTTIYYALLNGERPAVTAIFLDARIDTGGILVRRSYPMPERNIDIDRVYDASVRADTLVRLLHDYAATGSFPVPRPQAQDEGATYFVIHPVLKHLAILSLPDHEHG
;
A
#
# COMPACT_ATOMS: atom_id res chain seq x y z
N MET A 1 -20.20 17.32 -22.63
CA MET A 1 -20.19 17.02 -21.18
C MET A 1 -18.75 16.91 -20.74
N THR A 2 -18.20 17.94 -20.09
CA THR A 2 -16.81 17.97 -19.64
C THR A 2 -16.71 17.29 -18.28
N GLY A 3 -16.45 15.99 -18.26
CA GLY A 3 -16.05 15.28 -17.04
C GLY A 3 -14.70 15.78 -16.53
N ALA A 4 -14.40 15.55 -15.25
CA ALA A 4 -13.09 15.87 -14.69
C ALA A 4 -11.99 15.08 -15.43
N PRO A 5 -10.82 15.69 -15.72
CA PRO A 5 -9.75 15.03 -16.46
C PRO A 5 -9.09 13.92 -15.63
N TYR A 6 -8.56 12.90 -16.30
CA TYR A 6 -7.76 11.86 -15.68
C TYR A 6 -6.34 12.35 -15.38
N LEU A 7 -6.08 12.70 -14.11
CA LEU A 7 -4.85 13.38 -13.69
C LEU A 7 -3.61 12.47 -13.60
N TYR A 8 -3.79 11.15 -13.54
CA TYR A 8 -2.67 10.23 -13.30
C TYR A 8 -1.82 9.96 -14.56
N ALA A 9 -2.22 10.50 -15.71
CA ALA A 9 -1.40 10.54 -16.92
C ALA A 9 -0.96 11.97 -17.29
N SER A 10 -1.00 12.92 -16.36
CA SER A 10 -0.61 14.32 -16.65
C SER A 10 0.87 14.59 -16.35
N GLY A 11 1.51 15.37 -17.21
CA GLY A 11 2.90 15.83 -17.07
C GLY A 11 3.97 14.79 -17.43
N ASP A 12 5.21 15.07 -17.03
CA ASP A 12 6.34 14.15 -17.13
C ASP A 12 6.39 13.27 -15.88
N LEU A 13 5.89 12.04 -15.98
CA LEU A 13 5.83 11.10 -14.86
C LEU A 13 7.15 10.39 -14.56
N LEU A 14 8.14 10.49 -15.45
CA LEU A 14 9.49 10.01 -15.13
C LEU A 14 10.18 10.95 -14.17
N GLU A 15 9.97 12.26 -14.30
CA GLU A 15 10.51 13.27 -13.38
C GLU A 15 9.59 13.52 -12.18
N ASN A 16 8.28 13.65 -12.42
CA ASN A 16 7.26 13.97 -11.42
C ASN A 16 6.34 12.78 -11.20
N ARG A 17 6.86 11.74 -10.55
CA ARG A 17 6.12 10.49 -10.37
C ARG A 17 4.86 10.65 -9.52
N ASN A 18 3.82 9.92 -9.91
CA ASN A 18 2.66 9.69 -9.04
C ASN A 18 3.04 8.79 -7.85
N THR A 19 2.60 9.17 -6.66
CA THR A 19 2.77 8.37 -5.43
C THR A 19 1.59 7.43 -5.18
N TYR A 20 0.40 7.76 -5.71
CA TYR A 20 -0.86 7.00 -5.59
C TYR A 20 -1.38 6.79 -4.15
N PHE A 21 -0.77 7.42 -3.15
CA PHE A 21 -1.27 7.36 -1.78
C PHE A 21 -2.54 8.18 -1.61
N TYR A 22 -3.53 7.63 -0.88
CA TYR A 22 -4.73 8.33 -0.43
C TYR A 22 -5.52 9.03 -1.55
N THR A 23 -5.60 8.40 -2.72
CA THR A 23 -6.31 8.97 -3.87
C THR A 23 -7.80 9.08 -3.57
N PRO A 24 -8.46 10.22 -3.85
CA PRO A 24 -9.87 10.40 -3.53
C PRO A 24 -10.73 9.42 -4.33
N PHE A 25 -11.84 8.98 -3.74
CA PHE A 25 -12.82 8.15 -4.44
C PHE A 25 -13.74 9.03 -5.28
N GLY A 26 -13.62 8.93 -6.61
CA GLY A 26 -14.46 9.59 -7.62
C GLY A 26 -15.44 8.65 -8.32
N GLY A 27 -15.67 7.44 -7.78
CA GLY A 27 -16.66 6.50 -8.28
C GLY A 27 -16.58 6.17 -9.77
N GLN A 28 -17.74 6.06 -10.42
CA GLN A 28 -17.85 5.74 -11.85
C GLN A 28 -17.36 6.88 -12.75
N ASP A 29 -17.43 8.14 -12.30
CA ASP A 29 -16.91 9.28 -13.06
C ASP A 29 -15.40 9.19 -13.24
N PHE A 30 -14.68 8.79 -12.19
CA PHE A 30 -13.25 8.55 -12.29
C PHE A 30 -12.90 7.45 -13.33
N LEU A 31 -13.65 6.34 -13.32
CA LEU A 31 -13.44 5.25 -14.26
C LEU A 31 -13.79 5.65 -15.70
N ARG A 32 -14.80 6.50 -15.90
CA ARG A 32 -15.10 7.11 -17.21
C ARG A 32 -13.95 7.99 -17.68
N ALA A 33 -13.46 8.90 -16.85
CA ALA A 33 -12.33 9.77 -17.19
C ALA A 33 -11.08 8.98 -17.58
N TRP A 34 -10.77 7.89 -16.85
CA TRP A 34 -9.69 6.98 -17.23
C TRP A 34 -9.92 6.34 -18.61
N ARG A 35 -11.11 5.79 -18.87
CA ARG A 35 -11.42 5.19 -20.18
C ARG A 35 -11.33 6.22 -21.31
N ASP A 36 -11.87 7.42 -21.11
CA ASP A 36 -11.85 8.49 -22.10
C ASP A 36 -10.41 8.91 -22.45
N GLN A 37 -9.52 9.00 -21.45
CA GLN A 37 -8.11 9.28 -21.67
C GLN A 37 -7.44 8.17 -22.51
N ARG A 38 -7.70 6.89 -22.20
CA ARG A 38 -7.16 5.77 -22.99
C ARG A 38 -7.68 5.78 -24.43
N MET A 39 -8.95 6.10 -24.64
CA MET A 39 -9.56 6.21 -25.96
C MET A 39 -8.97 7.37 -26.78
N ALA A 40 -8.67 8.51 -26.15
CA ALA A 40 -8.00 9.62 -26.83
C ALA A 40 -6.60 9.23 -27.34
N ILE A 41 -5.83 8.49 -26.55
CA ILE A 41 -4.51 7.99 -26.97
C ILE A 41 -4.64 6.95 -28.09
N LEU A 42 -5.65 6.09 -28.04
CA LEU A 42 -5.93 5.13 -29.11
C LEU A 42 -6.22 5.80 -30.45
N ALA A 43 -7.01 6.88 -30.44
CA ALA A 43 -7.26 7.68 -31.64
C ALA A 43 -5.98 8.35 -32.17
N ALA A 44 -5.07 8.75 -31.27
CA ALA A 44 -3.76 9.29 -31.66
C ALA A 44 -2.77 8.23 -32.18
N CYS A 45 -3.04 6.93 -31.98
CA CYS A 45 -2.21 5.84 -32.48
C CYS A 45 -2.50 5.46 -33.95
N ASP A 46 -3.42 6.16 -34.63
CA ASP A 46 -3.73 5.91 -36.04
C ASP A 46 -2.52 6.19 -36.95
N PRO A 47 -2.33 5.40 -38.02
CA PRO A 47 -1.04 5.33 -38.72
C PRO A 47 -0.75 6.62 -39.49
N SER A 48 0.27 7.36 -39.05
CA SER A 48 1.06 8.21 -39.96
C SER A 48 2.20 7.40 -40.56
N PRO A 49 2.52 7.55 -41.86
CA PRO A 49 3.57 6.79 -42.50
C PRO A 49 4.96 7.20 -41.99
N GLY A 50 5.72 6.20 -41.53
CA GLY A 50 7.17 6.10 -41.68
C GLY A 50 8.04 7.11 -40.92
N GLY A 51 8.47 6.74 -39.72
CA GLY A 51 9.70 7.26 -39.11
C GLY A 51 10.87 6.32 -39.42
N THR A 52 11.97 6.87 -39.93
CA THR A 52 13.20 6.17 -40.29
C THR A 52 13.75 5.29 -39.15
N ALA A 53 14.01 4.02 -39.45
CA ALA A 53 14.70 3.09 -38.58
C ALA A 53 16.09 3.64 -38.20
N GLN A 54 16.32 3.87 -36.91
CA GLN A 54 17.64 4.16 -36.39
C GLN A 54 18.47 2.87 -36.36
N THR A 55 19.77 3.03 -36.64
CA THR A 55 20.82 2.01 -36.64
C THR A 55 20.75 1.11 -35.39
N PRO A 56 20.96 -0.22 -35.50
CA PRO A 56 20.79 -1.13 -34.37
C PRO A 56 21.94 -0.94 -33.36
N GLU A 57 21.73 -0.07 -32.39
CA GLU A 57 22.48 -0.11 -31.14
C GLU A 57 22.18 -1.45 -30.45
N ARG A 58 23.18 -2.07 -29.80
CA ARG A 58 22.90 -3.30 -29.04
C ARG A 58 21.80 -3.01 -28.03
N PRO A 59 20.74 -3.84 -27.95
CA PRO A 59 19.65 -3.59 -27.02
C PRO A 59 20.19 -3.61 -25.59
N ALA A 60 19.77 -2.64 -24.79
CA ALA A 60 20.13 -2.56 -23.38
C ALA A 60 19.84 -3.89 -22.65
N PRO A 61 20.63 -4.29 -21.64
CA PRO A 61 20.41 -5.54 -20.90
C PRO A 61 18.97 -5.73 -20.41
N VAL A 62 18.32 -4.67 -19.91
CA VAL A 62 16.91 -4.74 -19.47
C VAL A 62 15.94 -5.09 -20.60
N ILE A 63 16.20 -4.61 -21.82
CA ILE A 63 15.39 -4.91 -23.01
C ILE A 63 15.50 -6.40 -23.34
N GLN A 64 16.71 -6.95 -23.29
CA GLN A 64 16.94 -8.38 -23.52
C GLN A 64 16.24 -9.25 -22.47
N ILE A 65 16.29 -8.84 -21.20
CA ILE A 65 15.57 -9.52 -20.11
C ILE A 65 14.06 -9.49 -20.35
N LEU A 66 13.49 -8.34 -20.70
CA LEU A 66 12.05 -8.21 -20.97
C LEU A 66 11.62 -9.02 -22.20
N GLN A 67 12.43 -9.06 -23.26
CA GLN A 67 12.17 -9.90 -24.43
C GLN A 67 12.17 -11.40 -24.05
N ARG A 68 13.14 -11.84 -23.25
CA ARG A 68 13.16 -13.21 -22.71
C ARG A 68 11.91 -13.51 -21.90
N LEU A 69 11.52 -12.63 -20.97
CA LEU A 69 10.32 -12.80 -20.14
C LEU A 69 9.04 -12.82 -20.97
N LYS A 70 8.92 -11.95 -21.99
CA LYS A 70 7.78 -11.92 -22.91
C LYS A 70 7.60 -13.26 -23.64
N THR A 71 8.72 -13.85 -24.09
CA THR A 71 8.73 -15.17 -24.71
C THR A 71 8.41 -16.27 -23.71
N ALA A 72 9.00 -16.26 -22.52
CA ALA A 72 8.74 -17.25 -21.48
C ALA A 72 7.27 -17.24 -21.01
N LEU A 73 6.62 -16.07 -20.96
CA LEU A 73 5.20 -15.93 -20.67
C LEU A 73 4.27 -16.43 -21.78
N ALA A 74 4.79 -16.76 -22.97
CA ALA A 74 4.02 -17.45 -24.00
C ALA A 74 3.96 -18.97 -23.77
N ALA A 75 4.80 -19.52 -22.89
CA ALA A 75 4.78 -20.92 -22.51
C ALA A 75 3.65 -21.21 -21.52
N ALA A 76 3.31 -22.50 -21.35
CA ALA A 76 2.25 -22.95 -20.45
C ALA A 76 2.51 -22.64 -18.97
N SER A 77 3.79 -22.50 -18.57
CA SER A 77 4.18 -22.13 -17.21
C SER A 77 5.45 -21.29 -17.23
N LEU A 78 5.48 -20.22 -16.42
CA LEU A 78 6.65 -19.36 -16.26
C LEU A 78 7.65 -20.02 -15.29
N PRO A 79 8.91 -20.26 -15.70
CA PRO A 79 9.92 -20.81 -14.80
C PRO A 79 10.10 -19.97 -13.53
N ALA A 80 10.41 -20.61 -12.40
CA ALA A 80 10.55 -19.93 -11.11
C ALA A 80 11.61 -18.80 -11.13
N ALA A 81 12.73 -19.02 -11.82
CA ALA A 81 13.79 -18.02 -11.99
C ALA A 81 13.32 -16.80 -12.81
N ASP A 82 12.51 -17.02 -13.85
CA ASP A 82 11.92 -15.94 -14.64
C ASP A 82 10.84 -15.19 -13.85
N ARG A 83 10.03 -15.89 -13.04
CA ARG A 83 9.07 -15.25 -12.13
C ARG A 83 9.78 -14.36 -11.11
N LEU A 84 10.86 -14.83 -10.50
CA LEU A 84 11.66 -14.03 -9.59
C LEU A 84 12.25 -12.79 -10.28
N THR A 85 12.73 -12.94 -11.52
CA THR A 85 13.26 -11.84 -12.32
C THR A 85 12.16 -10.81 -12.63
N LEU A 86 10.97 -11.27 -13.02
CA LEU A 86 9.82 -10.40 -13.28
C LEU A 86 9.38 -9.65 -12.02
N ASP A 87 9.29 -10.33 -10.87
CA ASP A 87 8.93 -9.71 -9.59
C ASP A 87 9.96 -8.65 -9.17
N ARG A 88 11.24 -8.86 -9.46
CA ARG A 88 12.30 -7.85 -9.22
C ARG A 88 12.16 -6.64 -10.14
N ILE A 89 11.90 -6.85 -11.44
CA ILE A 89 11.65 -5.75 -12.38
C ILE A 89 10.41 -4.95 -11.97
N LEU A 90 9.31 -5.63 -11.65
CA LEU A 90 8.10 -5.01 -11.15
C LEU A 90 8.41 -4.19 -9.89
N GLN A 91 9.15 -4.76 -8.93
CA GLN A 91 9.53 -4.04 -7.72
C GLN A 91 10.35 -2.78 -8.02
N ARG A 92 11.34 -2.85 -8.94
CA ARG A 92 12.13 -1.68 -9.32
C ARG A 92 11.24 -0.60 -9.91
N PHE A 93 10.40 -0.97 -10.86
CA PHE A 93 9.46 -0.04 -11.48
C PHE A 93 8.47 0.53 -10.45
N GLU A 94 7.95 -0.27 -9.54
CA GLU A 94 6.99 0.19 -8.53
C GLU A 94 7.59 1.18 -7.53
N VAL A 95 8.87 1.05 -7.21
CA VAL A 95 9.56 1.94 -6.26
C VAL A 95 9.97 3.27 -6.92
N SER A 96 10.57 3.23 -8.11
CA SER A 96 11.15 4.43 -8.74
C SER A 96 10.26 5.05 -9.81
N LYS A 97 9.32 4.29 -10.37
CA LYS A 97 8.62 4.54 -11.65
C LYS A 97 9.55 4.63 -12.86
N ARG A 98 10.79 4.16 -12.71
CA ARG A 98 11.85 4.21 -13.72
C ARG A 98 12.42 2.82 -13.98
N LEU A 99 12.71 2.53 -15.24
CA LEU A 99 13.40 1.32 -15.65
C LEU A 99 14.73 1.70 -16.31
N HIS A 100 15.83 1.23 -15.74
CA HIS A 100 17.18 1.59 -16.18
C HIS A 100 17.71 0.58 -17.21
N ASP A 101 18.66 1.00 -18.05
CA ASP A 101 19.27 0.14 -19.08
C ASP A 101 19.84 -1.17 -18.51
N ASP A 102 20.48 -1.07 -17.34
CA ASP A 102 21.13 -2.19 -16.68
C ASP A 102 21.15 -2.04 -15.16
N TYR A 103 21.30 -3.16 -14.48
CA TYR A 103 21.33 -3.27 -13.03
C TYR A 103 22.50 -4.13 -12.56
N THR A 104 23.10 -3.74 -11.43
CA THR A 104 24.04 -4.57 -10.69
C THR A 104 23.37 -5.85 -10.16
N ALA A 105 24.16 -6.83 -9.70
CA ALA A 105 23.63 -8.05 -9.05
C ALA A 105 22.71 -7.76 -7.84
N ALA A 106 22.91 -6.62 -7.18
CA ALA A 106 22.07 -6.14 -6.08
C ALA A 106 20.84 -5.33 -6.55
N TRP A 107 20.54 -5.33 -7.85
CA TRP A 107 19.43 -4.58 -8.46
C TRP A 107 19.48 -3.06 -8.22
N LYS A 108 20.69 -2.50 -8.09
CA LYS A 108 20.92 -1.05 -8.19
C LYS A 108 21.19 -0.67 -9.65
N PRO A 109 20.65 0.44 -10.17
CA PRO A 109 20.97 0.91 -11.52
C PRO A 109 22.48 1.04 -11.71
N GLN A 110 23.02 0.54 -12.83
CA GLN A 110 24.42 0.80 -13.19
C GLN A 110 24.63 2.27 -13.58
N ASP A 111 23.69 2.82 -14.36
CA ASP A 111 23.62 4.24 -14.71
C ASP A 111 22.24 4.81 -14.30
N PRO A 112 22.18 5.64 -13.25
CA PRO A 112 20.94 6.27 -12.80
C PRO A 112 20.30 7.24 -13.80
N ALA A 113 21.00 7.73 -14.82
CA ALA A 113 20.47 8.67 -15.82
C ALA A 113 19.85 7.96 -17.03
N ARG A 114 20.17 6.68 -17.26
CA ARG A 114 19.72 5.92 -18.44
C ARG A 114 18.36 5.26 -18.22
N TYR A 115 17.29 6.06 -18.17
CA TYR A 115 15.91 5.57 -17.98
C TYR A 115 14.85 6.10 -18.98
N HIS A 116 15.15 7.08 -19.84
CA HIS A 116 14.11 7.76 -20.65
C HIS A 116 13.59 7.01 -21.89
N GLY A 117 14.25 5.93 -22.33
CA GLY A 117 13.92 5.30 -23.62
C GLY A 117 12.57 4.58 -23.62
N PRO A 118 11.58 4.93 -24.48
CA PRO A 118 10.21 4.41 -24.43
C PRO A 118 10.12 2.89 -24.68
N GLU A 119 11.05 2.31 -25.44
CA GLU A 119 11.06 0.88 -25.79
C GLU A 119 10.99 -0.04 -24.56
N ARG A 120 11.67 0.32 -23.48
CA ARG A 120 11.69 -0.49 -22.25
C ARG A 120 10.33 -0.51 -21.55
N TYR A 121 9.59 0.59 -21.61
CA TYR A 121 8.27 0.72 -21.00
C TYR A 121 7.21 0.03 -21.87
N LEU A 122 7.31 0.14 -23.20
CA LEU A 122 6.48 -0.64 -24.11
C LEU A 122 6.66 -2.15 -23.88
N LEU A 123 7.91 -2.63 -23.81
CA LEU A 123 8.20 -4.03 -23.50
C LEU A 123 7.73 -4.44 -22.10
N LEU A 124 7.94 -3.59 -21.09
CA LEU A 124 7.46 -3.86 -19.73
C LEU A 124 5.93 -4.02 -19.72
N ALA A 125 5.20 -3.11 -20.37
CA ALA A 125 3.75 -3.19 -20.45
C ALA A 125 3.29 -4.48 -21.18
N GLU A 126 3.92 -4.86 -22.29
CA GLU A 126 3.62 -6.13 -22.98
C GLU A 126 3.86 -7.36 -22.09
N VAL A 127 4.93 -7.36 -21.30
CA VAL A 127 5.24 -8.42 -20.32
C VAL A 127 4.18 -8.44 -19.21
N LEU A 128 3.84 -7.29 -18.64
CA LEU A 128 2.87 -7.19 -17.55
C LEU A 128 1.44 -7.55 -17.98
N VAL A 129 1.03 -7.21 -19.20
CA VAL A 129 -0.25 -7.67 -19.77
C VAL A 129 -0.32 -9.20 -19.76
N ARG A 130 0.72 -9.86 -20.27
CA ARG A 130 0.77 -11.33 -20.34
C ARG A 130 0.76 -11.96 -18.95
N ALA A 131 1.56 -11.41 -18.03
CA ALA A 131 1.64 -11.90 -16.66
C ALA A 131 0.31 -11.72 -15.90
N ALA A 132 -0.35 -10.56 -16.05
CA ALA A 132 -1.65 -10.30 -15.44
C ALA A 132 -2.74 -11.23 -16.01
N ALA A 133 -2.68 -11.54 -17.31
CA ALA A 133 -3.64 -12.43 -17.95
C ALA A 133 -3.45 -13.91 -17.57
N SER A 134 -2.21 -14.36 -17.35
CA SER A 134 -1.92 -15.79 -17.09
C SER A 134 -2.06 -16.18 -15.63
N ALA A 135 -1.71 -15.30 -14.69
CA ALA A 135 -1.70 -15.61 -13.26
C ALA A 135 -2.94 -15.13 -12.51
N ALA A 136 -3.76 -14.26 -13.13
CA ALA A 136 -4.78 -13.46 -12.44
C ALA A 136 -4.23 -12.70 -11.21
N ASP A 137 -2.93 -12.39 -11.22
CA ASP A 137 -2.22 -11.73 -10.14
C ASP A 137 -2.33 -10.21 -10.30
N LEU A 138 -3.05 -9.58 -9.36
CA LEU A 138 -3.32 -8.14 -9.36
C LEU A 138 -2.06 -7.29 -9.24
N ARG A 139 -0.92 -7.83 -8.76
CA ARG A 139 0.35 -7.09 -8.70
C ARG A 139 0.81 -6.67 -10.09
N TYR A 140 0.70 -7.56 -11.07
CA TYR A 140 1.10 -7.27 -12.46
C TYR A 140 0.14 -6.30 -13.13
N LEU A 141 -1.18 -6.41 -12.91
CA LEU A 141 -2.16 -5.45 -13.43
C LEU A 141 -1.97 -4.07 -12.80
N ASN A 142 -1.73 -4.01 -11.49
CA ASN A 142 -1.43 -2.76 -10.80
C ASN A 142 -0.15 -2.10 -11.35
N GLY A 143 0.91 -2.88 -11.63
CA GLY A 143 2.11 -2.38 -12.29
C GLY A 143 1.86 -1.93 -13.73
N LEU A 144 1.04 -2.68 -14.48
CA LEU A 144 0.66 -2.35 -15.86
C LEU A 144 -0.01 -0.99 -15.93
N LEU A 145 -1.03 -0.74 -15.11
CA LEU A 145 -1.78 0.52 -15.09
C LEU A 145 -0.86 1.73 -14.90
N LYS A 146 0.12 1.61 -13.98
CA LYS A 146 1.11 2.67 -13.73
C LYS A 146 2.10 2.83 -14.89
N CYS A 147 2.48 1.73 -15.53
CA CYS A 147 3.34 1.76 -16.72
C CYS A 147 2.63 2.41 -17.91
N VAL A 148 1.34 2.14 -18.08
CA VAL A 148 0.52 2.76 -19.13
C VAL A 148 0.27 4.23 -18.80
N ASP A 149 0.06 4.61 -17.53
CA ASP A 149 0.02 6.03 -17.14
C ASP A 149 1.30 6.75 -17.55
N THR A 150 2.49 6.15 -17.34
CA THR A 150 3.76 6.70 -17.85
C THR A 150 3.80 6.76 -19.37
N LEU A 151 3.49 5.67 -20.08
CA LEU A 151 3.53 5.60 -21.55
C LEU A 151 2.58 6.59 -22.23
N THR A 152 1.46 6.90 -21.57
CA THR A 152 0.40 7.78 -22.08
C THR A 152 0.45 9.17 -21.49
N SER A 153 1.50 9.49 -20.73
CA SER A 153 1.63 10.80 -20.11
C SER A 153 2.04 11.88 -21.12
N ASP A 154 1.76 13.15 -20.79
CA ASP A 154 2.16 14.28 -21.64
C ASP A 154 3.66 14.27 -21.99
N GLY A 155 4.51 13.80 -21.07
CA GLY A 155 5.95 13.68 -21.26
C GLY A 155 6.43 12.50 -22.13
N MET A 156 5.59 11.49 -22.41
CA MET A 156 6.02 10.26 -23.10
C MET A 156 5.10 9.79 -24.24
N ALA A 157 3.83 10.20 -24.29
CA ALA A 157 2.87 9.69 -25.26
C ALA A 157 3.34 9.83 -26.72
N ALA A 158 3.83 11.02 -27.10
CA ALA A 158 4.27 11.28 -28.47
C ALA A 158 5.49 10.42 -28.87
N THR A 159 6.45 10.21 -27.97
CA THR A 159 7.62 9.35 -28.22
C THR A 159 7.22 7.86 -28.24
N ALA A 160 6.36 7.41 -27.33
CA ALA A 160 5.86 6.04 -27.31
C ALA A 160 5.08 5.68 -28.60
N ILE A 161 4.23 6.58 -29.09
CA ILE A 161 3.49 6.42 -30.35
C ILE A 161 4.47 6.29 -31.53
N ARG A 162 5.46 7.21 -31.63
CA ARG A 162 6.47 7.13 -32.70
C ARG A 162 7.33 5.86 -32.63
N SER A 163 7.63 5.37 -31.43
CA SER A 163 8.41 4.14 -31.22
C SER A 163 7.63 2.86 -31.49
N GLY A 164 6.29 2.87 -31.38
CA GLY A 164 5.52 1.64 -31.56
C GLY A 164 4.00 1.79 -31.38
N ALA A 165 3.35 2.63 -32.18
CA ALA A 165 1.90 2.86 -32.15
C ALA A 165 1.06 1.56 -32.13
N ALA A 166 1.38 0.59 -32.99
CA ALA A 166 0.66 -0.69 -33.05
C ALA A 166 0.78 -1.50 -31.75
N ARG A 167 1.96 -1.47 -31.10
CA ARG A 167 2.20 -2.14 -29.81
C ARG A 167 1.47 -1.42 -28.68
N LEU A 168 1.55 -0.09 -28.64
CA LEU A 168 0.82 0.72 -27.66
C LEU A 168 -0.68 0.51 -27.77
N ARG A 169 -1.24 0.49 -28.99
CA ARG A 169 -2.65 0.17 -29.24
C ARG A 169 -3.04 -1.19 -28.63
N ALA A 170 -2.26 -2.24 -28.90
CA ALA A 170 -2.52 -3.57 -28.35
C ALA A 170 -2.45 -3.59 -26.81
N ILE A 171 -1.47 -2.89 -26.21
CA ILE A 171 -1.35 -2.75 -24.75
C ILE A 171 -2.61 -2.10 -24.16
N LEU A 172 -3.07 -0.98 -24.74
CA LEU A 172 -4.22 -0.23 -24.26
C LEU A 172 -5.51 -1.05 -24.34
N ASP A 173 -5.73 -1.77 -25.44
CA ASP A 173 -6.90 -2.66 -25.58
C ASP A 173 -6.87 -3.80 -24.54
N GLN A 174 -5.71 -4.42 -24.32
CA GLN A 174 -5.56 -5.51 -23.36
C GLN A 174 -5.65 -5.05 -21.90
N GLU A 175 -5.10 -3.87 -21.57
CA GLU A 175 -5.25 -3.22 -20.26
C GLU A 175 -6.74 -3.04 -19.94
N ARG A 176 -7.53 -2.46 -20.87
CA ARG A 176 -8.97 -2.28 -20.66
C ARG A 176 -9.71 -3.60 -20.45
N GLN A 177 -9.42 -4.61 -21.28
CA GLN A 177 -10.03 -5.94 -21.13
C GLN A 177 -9.71 -6.58 -19.77
N LEU A 178 -8.47 -6.43 -19.28
CA LEU A 178 -8.08 -6.89 -17.95
C LEU A 178 -8.89 -6.19 -16.86
N VAL A 179 -9.02 -4.86 -16.93
CA VAL A 179 -9.80 -4.06 -15.97
C VAL A 179 -11.28 -4.46 -16.00
N ASP A 180 -11.88 -4.65 -17.18
CA ASP A 180 -13.28 -5.06 -17.33
C ASP A 180 -13.53 -6.47 -16.75
N ARG A 181 -12.56 -7.40 -16.89
CA ARG A 181 -12.64 -8.72 -16.24
C ARG A 181 -12.64 -8.61 -14.71
N ILE A 182 -11.80 -7.75 -14.13
CA ILE A 182 -11.78 -7.51 -12.69
C ILE A 182 -13.12 -6.90 -12.23
N ALA A 183 -13.63 -5.91 -12.95
CA ALA A 183 -14.92 -5.30 -12.64
C ALA A 183 -16.06 -6.33 -12.63
N THR A 184 -16.08 -7.25 -13.61
CA THR A 184 -17.10 -8.30 -13.72
C THR A 184 -16.95 -9.34 -12.60
N ARG A 185 -15.72 -9.80 -12.31
CA ARG A 185 -15.46 -10.78 -11.24
C ARG A 185 -15.82 -10.24 -9.86
N SER A 186 -15.55 -8.96 -9.62
CA SER A 186 -15.75 -8.33 -8.31
C SER A 186 -17.23 -8.12 -7.96
N GLN A 187 -18.14 -8.26 -8.92
CA GLN A 187 -19.60 -8.20 -8.69
C GLN A 187 -20.19 -9.54 -8.20
N ALA A 188 -19.40 -10.62 -8.17
CA ALA A 188 -19.85 -11.88 -7.61
C ALA A 188 -20.13 -11.74 -6.10
N PRO A 189 -21.13 -12.47 -5.55
CA PRO A 189 -21.47 -12.38 -4.13
C PRO A 189 -20.25 -12.70 -3.25
N HIS A 190 -19.93 -11.81 -2.32
CA HIS A 190 -18.86 -12.05 -1.34
C HIS A 190 -19.26 -13.22 -0.43
N GLY A 191 -18.43 -14.26 -0.40
CA GLY A 191 -18.71 -15.50 0.32
C GLY A 191 -18.58 -15.39 1.84
N GLN A 192 -19.54 -16.02 2.54
CA GLN A 192 -19.70 -16.21 3.99
C GLN A 192 -19.95 -14.95 4.84
N ALA A 193 -20.86 -15.08 5.81
CA ALA A 193 -21.06 -14.12 6.90
C ALA A 193 -19.82 -14.09 7.82
N ALA A 194 -19.36 -12.91 8.22
CA ALA A 194 -18.33 -12.80 9.24
C ALA A 194 -18.90 -13.18 10.61
N ALA A 195 -18.12 -13.85 11.43
CA ALA A 195 -18.46 -13.98 12.85
C ALA A 195 -18.59 -12.56 13.42
N ALA A 196 -19.61 -12.34 14.25
CA ALA A 196 -19.80 -11.07 14.93
C ALA A 196 -18.51 -10.72 15.69
N ILE A 197 -18.02 -9.49 15.49
CA ILE A 197 -16.87 -9.01 16.23
C ILE A 197 -17.38 -8.61 17.61
N GLU A 198 -16.90 -9.30 18.65
CA GLU A 198 -17.24 -8.94 20.02
C GLU A 198 -16.69 -7.53 20.32
N PRO A 199 -17.52 -6.58 20.78
CA PRO A 199 -17.06 -5.24 21.12
C PRO A 199 -15.89 -5.27 22.13
N LEU A 200 -14.96 -4.33 21.98
CA LEU A 200 -13.89 -4.14 22.95
C LEU A 200 -14.49 -3.74 24.30
N ARG A 201 -14.05 -4.40 25.37
CA ARG A 201 -14.50 -4.10 26.73
C ARG A 201 -13.50 -3.18 27.43
N PRO A 202 -13.89 -1.96 27.81
CA PRO A 202 -13.03 -1.08 28.60
C PRO A 202 -12.65 -1.71 29.93
N ARG A 203 -11.42 -1.46 30.38
CA ARG A 203 -11.03 -1.80 31.76
C ARG A 203 -11.68 -0.84 32.75
N THR A 204 -12.00 -1.34 33.94
CA THR A 204 -12.53 -0.53 35.05
C THR A 204 -11.53 0.51 35.55
N ALA A 205 -10.24 0.17 35.51
CA ALA A 205 -9.13 1.07 35.81
C ALA A 205 -8.09 0.99 34.70
N SER A 206 -7.53 2.14 34.33
CA SER A 206 -6.43 2.23 33.38
C SER A 206 -5.17 1.58 33.95
N ILE A 207 -4.40 0.89 33.10
CA ILE A 207 -3.09 0.34 33.44
C ILE A 207 -2.03 0.90 32.51
N THR A 208 -0.81 1.02 33.04
CA THR A 208 0.38 1.36 32.25
C THR A 208 1.08 0.08 31.81
N LEU A 209 1.33 -0.04 30.51
CA LEU A 209 2.07 -1.14 29.91
C LEU A 209 3.58 -0.88 30.02
N HIS A 210 4.14 -1.18 31.19
CA HIS A 210 5.58 -0.98 31.44
C HIS A 210 6.46 -1.71 30.42
N GLY A 211 7.48 -1.01 29.91
CA GLY A 211 8.36 -1.49 28.84
C GLY A 211 7.76 -1.41 27.43
N ILE A 212 6.51 -0.95 27.27
CA ILE A 212 5.86 -0.76 25.98
C ILE A 212 5.68 0.73 25.68
N GLY A 213 6.44 1.22 24.71
CA GLY A 213 6.27 2.56 24.13
C GLY A 213 5.47 2.53 22.83
N LEU A 214 5.04 3.70 22.37
CA LEU A 214 4.42 3.87 21.05
C LEU A 214 5.10 5.00 20.27
N ALA A 215 5.48 4.75 19.02
CA ALA A 215 5.93 5.79 18.10
C ALA A 215 4.77 6.22 17.19
N ALA A 216 4.39 7.51 17.26
CA ALA A 216 3.24 8.07 16.57
C ALA A 216 3.64 9.21 15.62
N ALA A 217 3.44 9.01 14.32
CA ALA A 217 3.36 10.09 13.34
C ALA A 217 1.95 10.74 13.34
N PRO A 218 1.75 11.98 12.84
CA PRO A 218 0.44 12.63 12.74
C PRO A 218 -0.42 11.99 11.63
N THR A 219 -0.87 10.76 11.86
CA THR A 219 -1.63 9.94 10.90
C THR A 219 -2.89 9.38 11.54
N ALA A 220 -3.88 9.04 10.71
CA ALA A 220 -5.11 8.41 11.17
C ALA A 220 -4.87 7.09 11.91
N ARG A 221 -3.84 6.32 11.51
CA ARG A 221 -3.41 5.11 12.22
C ARG A 221 -2.97 5.41 13.65
N SER A 222 -2.11 6.42 13.84
CA SER A 222 -1.66 6.79 15.18
C SER A 222 -2.80 7.34 16.03
N GLN A 223 -3.71 8.13 15.44
CA GLN A 223 -4.93 8.59 16.10
C GLN A 223 -5.77 7.39 16.57
N ALA A 224 -6.06 6.44 15.68
CA ALA A 224 -6.85 5.26 16.00
C ALA A 224 -6.22 4.42 17.11
N TYR A 225 -4.90 4.20 17.07
CA TYR A 225 -4.19 3.43 18.11
C TYR A 225 -4.34 4.10 19.46
N VAL A 226 -3.98 5.39 19.58
CA VAL A 226 -3.99 6.10 20.87
C VAL A 226 -5.42 6.28 21.39
N GLN A 227 -6.39 6.58 20.52
CA GLN A 227 -7.80 6.71 20.91
C GLN A 227 -8.38 5.39 21.43
N THR A 228 -8.13 4.27 20.74
CA THR A 228 -8.69 2.97 21.14
C THR A 228 -7.99 2.44 22.40
N LEU A 229 -6.67 2.64 22.52
CA LEU A 229 -5.90 2.31 23.73
C LEU A 229 -6.41 3.08 24.95
N ALA A 230 -6.58 4.40 24.81
CA ALA A 230 -7.13 5.25 25.87
C ALA A 230 -8.55 4.84 26.24
N ALA A 231 -9.42 4.58 25.26
CA ALA A 231 -10.79 4.14 25.50
C ALA A 231 -10.86 2.79 26.24
N CYS A 232 -9.87 1.93 26.07
CA CYS A 232 -9.80 0.64 26.75
C CYS A 232 -9.01 0.65 28.07
N GLY A 233 -8.44 1.80 28.47
CA GLY A 233 -7.62 1.90 29.67
C GLY A 233 -6.29 1.15 29.58
N LEU A 234 -5.72 1.02 28.37
CA LEU A 234 -4.43 0.38 28.12
C LEU A 234 -3.43 1.45 27.69
N HIS A 235 -2.69 2.03 28.63
CA HIS A 235 -1.80 3.14 28.34
C HIS A 235 -0.40 2.62 28.01
N PRO A 236 0.20 2.98 26.86
CA PRO A 236 1.64 2.78 26.69
C PRO A 236 2.38 3.60 27.75
N GLU A 237 3.57 3.16 28.13
CA GLU A 237 4.41 3.87 29.11
C GLU A 237 4.75 5.29 28.64
N PHE A 238 4.93 5.46 27.33
CA PHE A 238 5.08 6.75 26.69
C PHE A 238 4.67 6.70 25.22
N VAL A 239 4.41 7.88 24.66
CA VAL A 239 4.27 8.10 23.21
C VAL A 239 5.40 9.00 22.71
N LEU A 240 6.23 8.48 21.80
CA LEU A 240 7.17 9.27 21.00
C LEU A 240 6.41 9.90 19.84
N LEU A 241 6.29 11.23 19.87
CA LEU A 241 5.65 11.99 18.80
C LEU A 241 6.70 12.28 17.71
N LEU A 242 6.50 11.66 16.54
CA LEU A 242 7.29 11.88 15.33
C LEU A 242 6.57 12.87 14.42
N GLY A 243 7.31 13.79 13.81
CA GLY A 243 6.78 14.83 12.93
C GLY A 243 6.03 15.93 13.69
N ASP A 244 5.29 16.74 12.93
CA ASP A 244 4.58 17.89 13.48
C ASP A 244 3.22 17.47 14.07
N HIS A 245 3.10 17.59 15.41
CA HIS A 245 1.85 17.40 16.16
C HIS A 245 1.27 18.72 16.66
N SER A 246 1.68 19.85 16.07
CA SER A 246 1.17 21.17 16.44
C SER A 246 -0.36 21.19 16.34
N PRO A 247 -1.05 21.79 17.32
CA PRO A 247 -2.50 21.86 17.32
C PRO A 247 -3.00 22.64 16.10
N LYS A 248 -3.92 22.05 15.34
CA LYS A 248 -4.70 22.79 14.35
C LYS A 248 -5.70 23.73 15.06
N PRO A 249 -6.10 24.87 14.45
CA PRO A 249 -7.00 25.83 15.10
C PRO A 249 -8.34 25.19 15.51
N ALA A 250 -8.78 25.53 16.73
CA ALA A 250 -10.05 25.17 17.39
C ALA A 250 -10.43 23.67 17.31
N ILE A 251 -9.99 22.91 18.31
CA ILE A 251 -10.51 21.57 18.60
C ILE A 251 -11.99 21.72 19.00
N ALA A 252 -12.90 21.24 18.15
CA ALA A 252 -14.29 21.01 18.56
C ALA A 252 -14.29 20.04 19.74
N ALA A 253 -15.26 20.17 20.67
CA ALA A 253 -15.39 19.22 21.78
C ALA A 253 -15.36 17.76 21.25
N PRO A 254 -14.75 16.80 22.01
CA PRO A 254 -14.64 15.41 21.57
C PRO A 254 -15.99 14.88 21.09
N ARG A 255 -16.02 14.31 19.89
CA ARG A 255 -17.27 13.74 19.37
C ARG A 255 -17.54 12.38 20.03
N PRO A 256 -18.81 11.97 20.15
CA PRO A 256 -19.13 10.61 20.56
C PRO A 256 -18.45 9.59 19.65
N THR A 257 -17.80 8.59 20.23
CA THR A 257 -17.15 7.51 19.48
C THR A 257 -18.17 6.77 18.62
N ARG A 258 -17.99 6.84 17.30
CA ARG A 258 -18.78 6.04 16.36
C ARG A 258 -18.27 4.60 16.37
N HIS A 259 -19.15 3.64 16.09
CA HIS A 259 -18.80 2.23 16.05
C HIS A 259 -19.23 1.62 14.72
N TRP A 260 -18.43 0.66 14.23
CA TRP A 260 -18.74 -0.16 13.07
C TRP A 260 -18.60 -1.63 13.47
N HIS A 261 -19.70 -2.38 13.51
CA HIS A 261 -19.74 -3.76 14.05
C HIS A 261 -19.04 -3.91 15.42
N GLY A 262 -19.25 -2.96 16.32
CA GLY A 262 -18.62 -2.95 17.67
C GLY A 262 -17.17 -2.47 17.71
N ILE A 263 -16.55 -2.16 16.56
CA ILE A 263 -15.21 -1.58 16.48
C ILE A 263 -15.30 -0.05 16.61
N PRO A 264 -14.55 0.58 17.53
CA PRO A 264 -14.44 2.03 17.61
C PRO A 264 -13.84 2.63 16.33
N LEU A 265 -14.57 3.55 15.71
CA LEU A 265 -14.09 4.33 14.59
C LEU A 265 -13.26 5.52 15.08
N VAL A 266 -12.12 5.74 14.43
CA VAL A 266 -11.23 6.87 14.74
C VAL A 266 -11.94 8.22 14.51
N ASP A 267 -11.74 9.14 15.44
CA ASP A 267 -12.06 10.56 15.25
C ASP A 267 -10.85 11.26 14.62
N LEU A 268 -10.95 11.60 13.34
CA LEU A 268 -9.87 12.25 12.60
C LEU A 268 -9.62 13.70 13.05
N ASP A 269 -10.58 14.30 13.76
CA ASP A 269 -10.49 15.68 14.24
C ASP A 269 -9.74 15.77 15.60
N GLU A 270 -9.64 14.67 16.36
CA GLU A 270 -8.87 14.63 17.60
C GLU A 270 -7.41 14.23 17.33
N PRO A 271 -6.42 15.15 17.48
CA PRO A 271 -5.02 14.82 17.25
C PRO A 271 -4.46 13.92 18.37
N VAL A 272 -3.42 13.16 18.06
CA VAL A 272 -2.75 12.22 18.99
C VAL A 272 -2.43 12.88 20.33
N ILE A 273 -1.85 14.08 20.32
CA ILE A 273 -1.47 14.81 21.52
C ILE A 273 -2.67 15.18 22.41
N ALA A 274 -3.84 15.48 21.81
CA ALA A 274 -5.05 15.81 22.57
C ALA A 274 -5.57 14.57 23.31
N THR A 275 -5.58 13.42 22.65
CA THR A 275 -5.95 12.14 23.26
C THR A 275 -4.98 11.76 24.37
N CYS A 276 -3.67 11.85 24.15
CA CYS A 276 -2.67 11.57 25.18
C CYS A 276 -2.86 12.47 26.41
N ARG A 277 -3.07 13.79 26.22
CA ARG A 277 -3.32 14.73 27.31
C ARG A 277 -4.58 14.38 28.09
N ARG A 278 -5.67 14.05 27.39
CA ARG A 278 -6.95 13.67 28.01
C ARG A 278 -6.85 12.37 28.81
N ALA A 279 -6.10 11.40 28.31
CA ALA A 279 -5.90 10.09 28.94
C ALA A 279 -4.76 10.07 29.97
N GLY A 280 -4.00 11.15 30.11
CA GLY A 280 -2.82 11.20 31.01
C GLY A 280 -1.66 10.32 30.54
N ILE A 281 -1.53 10.08 29.23
CA ILE A 281 -0.44 9.28 28.64
C ILE A 281 0.79 10.19 28.44
N PRO A 282 1.96 9.85 28.99
CA PRO A 282 3.18 10.64 28.80
C PRO A 282 3.59 10.75 27.32
N THR A 283 4.01 11.94 26.90
CA THR A 283 4.45 12.19 25.52
C THR A 283 5.87 12.77 25.48
N HIS A 284 6.68 12.32 24.51
CA HIS A 284 7.96 12.92 24.18
C HIS A 284 7.92 13.41 22.74
N ALA A 285 7.91 14.74 22.55
CA ALA A 285 8.05 15.34 21.23
C ALA A 285 9.51 15.28 20.76
N ILE A 286 9.74 14.71 19.59
CA ILE A 286 11.07 14.57 18.99
C ILE A 286 11.12 15.36 17.69
N GLN A 287 12.22 16.09 17.48
CA GLN A 287 12.51 16.78 16.22
C GLN A 287 12.97 15.76 15.16
N ALA A 288 12.09 14.84 14.80
CA ALA A 288 12.31 13.80 13.80
C ALA A 288 11.00 13.41 13.15
N SER A 289 10.98 13.29 11.82
CA SER A 289 9.82 12.82 11.05
C SER A 289 9.79 11.30 10.88
N SER A 290 10.92 10.65 11.13
CA SER A 290 11.16 9.21 11.00
C SER A 290 11.85 8.66 12.24
N ILE A 291 11.56 7.39 12.54
CA ILE A 291 12.23 6.65 13.62
C ILE A 291 13.73 6.42 13.35
N ASN A 292 14.14 6.58 12.09
CA ASN A 292 15.52 6.37 11.65
C ASN A 292 16.43 7.59 11.88
N GLU A 293 15.88 8.74 12.25
CA GLU A 293 16.65 9.96 12.45
C GLU A 293 17.31 9.96 13.83
N ALA A 294 18.50 10.55 13.94
CA ALA A 294 19.30 10.54 15.17
C ALA A 294 18.52 10.96 16.43
N PRO A 295 17.69 12.03 16.43
CA PRO A 295 16.92 12.40 17.62
C PRO A 295 15.94 11.31 18.10
N ALA A 296 15.37 10.53 17.17
CA ALA A 296 14.47 9.43 17.50
C ALA A 296 15.24 8.21 18.03
N LEU A 297 16.36 7.88 17.39
CA LEU A 297 17.26 6.81 17.83
C LEU A 297 17.83 7.07 19.23
N ASP A 298 18.21 8.31 19.52
CA ASP A 298 18.71 8.72 20.85
C ASP A 298 17.63 8.65 21.93
N ALA A 299 16.38 8.98 21.57
CA ALA A 299 15.25 8.79 22.47
C ALA A 299 15.03 7.31 22.79
N LEU A 300 15.12 6.41 21.79
CA LEU A 300 15.03 4.96 22.03
C LEU A 300 16.16 4.44 22.91
N ARG A 301 17.40 4.90 22.70
CA ARG A 301 18.57 4.53 23.54
C ARG A 301 18.39 4.94 25.01
N ARG A 302 17.74 6.08 25.25
CA ARG A 302 17.47 6.60 26.59
C ARG A 302 16.29 5.92 27.28
N LEU A 303 15.18 5.75 26.56
CA LEU A 303 13.93 5.20 27.12
C LEU A 303 13.93 3.68 27.20
N ARG A 304 14.74 3.00 26.38
CA ARG A 304 14.91 1.53 26.33
C ARG A 304 13.62 0.72 26.45
N PRO A 305 12.59 0.98 25.62
CA PRO A 305 11.40 0.14 25.63
C PRO A 305 11.76 -1.28 25.18
N HIS A 306 11.21 -2.30 25.87
CA HIS A 306 11.28 -3.68 25.40
C HIS A 306 10.51 -3.87 24.08
N THR A 307 9.43 -3.12 23.90
CA THR A 307 8.62 -3.14 22.68
C THR A 307 8.15 -1.74 22.34
N LEU A 308 8.29 -1.35 21.07
CA LEU A 308 7.78 -0.10 20.53
C LEU A 308 6.68 -0.41 19.52
N ILE A 309 5.46 0.01 19.81
CA ILE A 309 4.36 -0.01 18.85
C ILE A 309 4.71 0.99 17.74
N TYR A 310 4.92 0.50 16.53
CA TYR A 310 5.36 1.32 15.41
C TYR A 310 4.17 1.80 14.55
N SER A 311 3.90 3.10 14.63
CA SER A 311 2.98 3.84 13.76
C SER A 311 3.66 5.09 13.17
N GLY A 312 4.73 4.88 12.38
CA GLY A 312 5.42 5.95 11.64
C GLY A 312 4.62 6.52 10.47
N ALA A 313 5.22 7.42 9.68
CA ALA A 313 4.59 7.91 8.46
C ALA A 313 4.53 6.81 7.38
N GLY A 314 3.57 6.92 6.46
CA GLY A 314 3.46 5.97 5.34
C GLY A 314 4.72 5.98 4.46
N GLY A 315 5.15 4.80 3.99
CA GLY A 315 6.29 4.65 3.09
C GLY A 315 7.68 4.68 3.74
N GLN A 316 7.77 4.79 5.07
CA GLN A 316 9.02 4.68 5.80
C GLN A 316 9.36 3.21 6.11
N ILE A 317 10.61 2.82 5.90
CA ILE A 317 11.16 1.51 6.31
C ILE A 317 12.00 1.74 7.56
N VAL A 318 11.81 0.93 8.61
CA VAL A 318 12.65 0.99 9.81
C VAL A 318 14.07 0.54 9.45
N SER A 319 15.07 1.37 9.77
CA SER A 319 16.45 1.13 9.35
C SER A 319 17.07 -0.06 10.07
N PRO A 320 18.12 -0.69 9.49
CA PRO A 320 18.90 -1.71 10.18
C PRO A 320 19.49 -1.21 11.52
N GLU A 321 19.80 0.08 11.64
CA GLU A 321 20.28 0.67 12.90
C GLU A 321 19.19 0.64 13.99
N ALA A 322 17.96 1.05 13.65
CA ALA A 322 16.84 0.97 14.59
C ALA A 322 16.49 -0.49 14.93
N LEU A 323 16.42 -1.37 13.93
CA LEU A 323 16.14 -2.80 14.13
C LEU A 323 17.23 -3.55 14.89
N GLY A 324 18.47 -3.02 14.91
CA GLY A 324 19.59 -3.59 15.65
C GLY A 324 19.60 -3.25 17.15
N MET A 325 18.66 -2.42 17.62
CA MET A 325 18.47 -2.13 19.05
C MET A 325 17.79 -3.29 19.78
N GLU A 326 17.88 -3.31 21.11
CA GLU A 326 17.16 -4.29 21.96
C GLU A 326 15.63 -4.14 21.87
N THR A 327 15.14 -3.00 21.38
CA THR A 327 13.72 -2.70 21.20
C THR A 327 13.13 -3.49 20.04
N ARG A 328 12.06 -4.24 20.31
CA ARG A 328 11.26 -4.90 19.25
C ARG A 328 10.19 -3.96 18.70
N PHE A 329 10.06 -3.87 17.38
CA PHE A 329 9.06 -3.02 16.73
C PHE A 329 7.79 -3.81 16.43
N LEU A 330 6.73 -3.56 17.20
CA LEU A 330 5.42 -4.19 17.00
C LEU A 330 4.63 -3.42 15.94
N HIS A 331 4.22 -4.09 14.87
CA HIS A 331 3.45 -3.50 13.78
C HIS A 331 2.16 -4.28 13.51
N MET A 332 1.04 -3.57 13.35
CA MET A 332 -0.19 -4.18 12.83
C MET A 332 -0.23 -3.93 11.34
N HIS A 333 -0.01 -4.95 10.53
CA HIS A 333 -0.10 -4.86 9.07
C HIS A 333 -1.53 -5.13 8.58
N ALA A 334 -2.00 -4.38 7.59
CA ALA A 334 -3.34 -4.54 7.02
C ALA A 334 -3.37 -5.58 5.89
N GLY A 335 -3.26 -6.85 6.24
CA GLY A 335 -3.35 -7.97 5.32
C GLY A 335 -3.21 -9.29 6.04
N HIS A 336 -3.65 -10.38 5.40
CA HIS A 336 -3.35 -11.73 5.85
C HIS A 336 -1.93 -12.06 5.38
N ILE A 337 -0.93 -11.83 6.24
CA ILE A 337 0.48 -12.15 5.95
C ILE A 337 0.65 -13.65 6.12
N PRO A 338 1.39 -14.37 5.25
CA PRO A 338 2.32 -13.86 4.23
C PRO A 338 1.70 -13.53 2.86
N GLU A 339 0.46 -13.92 2.62
CA GLU A 339 -0.21 -13.84 1.33
C GLU A 339 -0.31 -12.38 0.85
N TYR A 340 -0.55 -11.44 1.76
CA TYR A 340 -0.72 -10.02 1.49
C TYR A 340 0.29 -9.16 2.26
N ARG A 341 1.58 -9.18 1.90
CA ARG A 341 2.59 -8.24 2.42
C ARG A 341 2.58 -6.92 1.64
N GLY A 342 3.13 -5.84 2.20
CA GLY A 342 3.39 -4.61 1.47
C GLY A 342 2.38 -3.49 1.75
N SER A 343 1.77 -2.92 0.71
CA SER A 343 0.96 -1.70 0.87
C SER A 343 -0.44 -1.85 0.30
N THR A 344 -1.41 -1.20 0.94
CA THR A 344 -2.82 -1.11 0.48
C THR A 344 -3.46 -2.47 0.19
N THR A 345 -2.98 -3.50 0.88
CA THR A 345 -3.32 -4.92 0.71
C THR A 345 -4.80 -5.22 0.94
N ILE A 346 -5.47 -4.37 1.71
CA ILE A 346 -6.93 -4.40 1.87
C ILE A 346 -7.66 -4.39 0.52
N TYR A 347 -7.32 -3.49 -0.41
CA TYR A 347 -8.03 -3.40 -1.69
C TYR A 347 -7.75 -4.60 -2.60
N TYR A 348 -6.55 -5.18 -2.53
CA TYR A 348 -6.24 -6.40 -3.26
C TYR A 348 -7.06 -7.59 -2.73
N ALA A 349 -7.20 -7.72 -1.41
CA ALA A 349 -8.07 -8.72 -0.80
C ALA A 349 -9.53 -8.53 -1.26
N LEU A 350 -10.04 -7.28 -1.24
CA LEU A 350 -11.40 -6.97 -1.72
C LEU A 350 -11.63 -7.40 -3.19
N LEU A 351 -10.68 -7.11 -4.08
CA LEU A 351 -10.76 -7.49 -5.49
C LEU A 351 -10.63 -9.00 -5.72
N ASN A 352 -9.95 -9.71 -4.81
CA ASN A 352 -9.84 -11.16 -4.84
C ASN A 352 -11.08 -11.85 -4.24
N GLY A 353 -12.05 -11.09 -3.69
CA GLY A 353 -13.21 -11.63 -2.99
C GLY A 353 -12.88 -12.13 -1.58
N GLU A 354 -11.74 -11.69 -1.03
CA GLU A 354 -11.24 -12.08 0.28
C GLU A 354 -11.50 -10.98 1.31
N ARG A 355 -11.67 -11.39 2.56
CA ARG A 355 -11.93 -10.46 3.66
C ARG A 355 -10.70 -9.65 4.02
N PRO A 356 -10.87 -8.38 4.41
CA PRO A 356 -9.82 -7.63 5.08
C PRO A 356 -9.31 -8.39 6.29
N ALA A 357 -8.01 -8.31 6.53
CA ALA A 357 -7.38 -8.89 7.69
C ALA A 357 -6.31 -7.96 8.24
N VAL A 358 -5.96 -8.15 9.50
CA VAL A 358 -4.82 -7.50 10.14
C VAL A 358 -3.95 -8.59 10.74
N THR A 359 -2.64 -8.47 10.50
CA THR A 359 -1.63 -9.34 11.10
C THR A 359 -0.71 -8.52 11.99
N ALA A 360 -0.62 -8.87 13.26
CA ALA A 360 0.39 -8.32 14.17
C ALA A 360 1.72 -9.05 13.94
N ILE A 361 2.79 -8.28 13.69
CA ILE A 361 4.14 -8.79 13.47
C ILE A 361 5.16 -8.01 14.31
N PHE A 362 6.28 -8.65 14.64
CA PHE A 362 7.49 -7.91 14.94
C PHE A 362 8.24 -7.64 13.63
N LEU A 363 8.62 -6.38 13.38
CA LEU A 363 9.30 -6.01 12.13
C LEU A 363 10.71 -6.62 12.06
N ASP A 364 11.15 -6.92 10.84
CA ASP A 364 12.52 -7.29 10.50
C ASP A 364 13.03 -6.42 9.34
N ALA A 365 14.20 -6.76 8.78
CA ALA A 365 14.85 -5.97 7.72
C ALA A 365 14.11 -6.00 6.38
N ARG A 366 13.13 -6.89 6.19
CA ARG A 366 12.36 -7.01 4.95
C ARG A 366 10.91 -6.62 5.21
N ILE A 367 10.24 -6.18 4.14
CA ILE A 367 8.86 -5.69 4.23
C ILE A 367 7.94 -6.83 4.67
N ASP A 368 7.41 -6.68 5.88
CA ASP A 368 6.39 -7.53 6.50
C ASP A 368 6.74 -9.04 6.57
N THR A 369 8.03 -9.40 6.69
CA THR A 369 8.45 -10.82 6.82
C THR A 369 8.69 -11.29 8.26
N GLY A 370 8.63 -10.38 9.23
CA GLY A 370 8.95 -10.71 10.62
C GLY A 370 7.89 -11.56 11.32
N GLY A 371 8.22 -12.09 12.50
CA GLY A 371 7.43 -13.14 13.17
C GLY A 371 5.98 -12.74 13.45
N ILE A 372 5.03 -13.60 13.08
CA ILE A 372 3.59 -13.39 13.22
C ILE A 372 3.14 -13.69 14.65
N LEU A 373 2.47 -12.73 15.28
CA LEU A 373 1.90 -12.85 16.62
C LEU A 373 0.44 -13.30 16.59
N VAL A 374 -0.39 -12.60 15.80
CA VAL A 374 -1.82 -12.90 15.66
C VAL A 374 -2.32 -12.41 14.31
N ARG A 375 -3.32 -13.12 13.75
CA ARG A 375 -4.08 -12.70 12.57
C ARG A 375 -5.55 -12.56 12.94
N ARG A 376 -6.21 -11.51 12.45
CA ARG A 376 -7.66 -11.31 12.60
C ARG A 376 -8.25 -10.92 11.25
N SER A 377 -9.36 -11.55 10.89
CA SER A 377 -10.16 -11.16 9.70
C SER A 377 -11.33 -10.31 10.13
N TYR A 378 -11.72 -9.37 9.29
CA TYR A 378 -12.77 -8.40 9.52
C TYR A 378 -13.86 -8.51 8.43
N PRO A 379 -15.12 -8.11 8.72
CA PRO A 379 -16.16 -7.99 7.69
C PRO A 379 -15.73 -7.03 6.57
N MET A 380 -16.44 -7.04 5.44
CA MET A 380 -16.18 -6.07 4.37
C MET A 380 -16.60 -4.66 4.84
N PRO A 381 -15.83 -3.59 4.58
CA PRO A 381 -16.27 -2.23 4.85
C PRO A 381 -17.54 -1.89 4.05
N GLU A 382 -18.35 -0.98 4.60
CA GLU A 382 -19.43 -0.34 3.83
C GLU A 382 -18.83 0.56 2.75
N ARG A 383 -19.51 0.73 1.60
CA ARG A 383 -18.99 1.56 0.49
C ARG A 383 -18.69 3.00 0.92
N ASN A 384 -19.49 3.55 1.83
CA ASN A 384 -19.44 4.95 2.27
C ASN A 384 -18.37 5.23 3.35
N ILE A 385 -17.73 4.20 3.92
CA ILE A 385 -16.67 4.41 4.91
C ILE A 385 -15.37 4.79 4.20
N ASP A 386 -14.64 5.77 4.75
CA ASP A 386 -13.27 6.05 4.29
C ASP A 386 -12.37 4.88 4.66
N ILE A 387 -12.07 4.03 3.67
CA ILE A 387 -11.29 2.82 3.88
C ILE A 387 -9.86 3.15 4.32
N ASP A 388 -9.25 4.17 3.73
CA ASP A 388 -7.83 4.47 3.94
C ASP A 388 -7.56 5.07 5.31
N ARG A 389 -8.46 5.94 5.79
CA ARG A 389 -8.22 6.73 7.00
C ARG A 389 -9.05 6.28 8.18
N VAL A 390 -10.23 5.73 7.97
CA VAL A 390 -11.13 5.34 9.06
C VAL A 390 -11.11 3.83 9.25
N TYR A 391 -11.49 3.07 8.24
CA TYR A 391 -11.62 1.62 8.35
C TYR A 391 -10.28 0.93 8.67
N ASP A 392 -9.25 1.13 7.83
CA ASP A 392 -7.92 0.51 8.01
C ASP A 392 -7.33 0.82 9.38
N ALA A 393 -7.39 2.10 9.77
CA ALA A 393 -6.85 2.56 11.04
C ALA A 393 -7.57 1.89 12.23
N SER A 394 -8.90 1.79 12.19
CA SER A 394 -9.71 1.23 13.26
C SER A 394 -9.58 -0.28 13.40
N VAL A 395 -9.57 -1.06 12.32
CA VAL A 395 -9.39 -2.53 12.42
C VAL A 395 -7.98 -2.91 12.90
N ARG A 396 -6.98 -2.07 12.58
CA ARG A 396 -5.63 -2.23 13.11
C ARG A 396 -5.56 -1.88 14.59
N ALA A 397 -6.23 -0.82 15.02
CA ALA A 397 -6.33 -0.45 16.42
C ALA A 397 -7.04 -1.54 17.26
N ASP A 398 -8.12 -2.14 16.74
CA ASP A 398 -8.81 -3.27 17.38
C ASP A 398 -7.86 -4.46 17.59
N THR A 399 -7.13 -4.87 16.54
CA THR A 399 -6.15 -5.95 16.63
C THR A 399 -5.06 -5.66 17.67
N LEU A 400 -4.53 -4.43 17.67
CA LEU A 400 -3.53 -3.98 18.64
C LEU A 400 -4.05 -4.08 20.07
N VAL A 401 -5.24 -3.53 20.32
CA VAL A 401 -5.82 -3.48 21.67
C VAL A 401 -6.11 -4.87 22.20
N ARG A 402 -6.64 -5.78 21.37
CA ARG A 402 -6.86 -7.18 21.81
C ARG A 402 -5.54 -7.86 22.17
N LEU A 403 -4.51 -7.69 21.33
CA LEU A 403 -3.18 -8.24 21.62
C LEU A 403 -2.60 -7.69 22.92
N LEU A 404 -2.77 -6.38 23.18
CA LEU A 404 -2.26 -5.76 24.41
C LEU A 404 -3.12 -6.08 25.64
N HIS A 405 -4.40 -6.33 25.47
CA HIS A 405 -5.27 -6.84 26.53
C HIS A 405 -4.78 -8.23 26.99
N ASP A 406 -4.49 -9.11 26.04
CA ASP A 406 -3.92 -10.43 26.32
C ASP A 406 -2.54 -10.30 26.99
N TYR A 407 -1.67 -9.44 26.46
CA TYR A 407 -0.36 -9.15 27.06
C TYR A 407 -0.49 -8.64 28.50
N ALA A 408 -1.44 -7.75 28.79
CA ALA A 408 -1.67 -7.23 30.14
C ALA A 408 -2.13 -8.32 31.12
N ALA A 409 -2.82 -9.34 30.63
CA ALA A 409 -3.27 -10.47 31.45
C ALA A 409 -2.17 -11.52 31.67
N THR A 410 -1.31 -11.77 30.68
CA THR A 410 -0.32 -12.86 30.70
C THR A 410 1.11 -12.42 30.98
N GLY A 411 1.41 -11.12 30.85
CA GLY A 411 2.76 -10.56 30.93
C GLY A 411 3.66 -10.86 29.72
N SER A 412 3.14 -11.49 28.67
CA SER A 412 3.96 -11.87 27.51
C SER A 412 3.19 -11.87 26.19
N PHE A 413 3.90 -11.60 25.09
CA PHE A 413 3.34 -11.76 23.75
C PHE A 413 3.31 -13.25 23.35
N PRO A 414 2.40 -13.66 22.46
CA PRO A 414 2.46 -14.97 21.83
C PRO A 414 3.84 -15.23 21.21
N VAL A 415 4.27 -16.49 21.18
CA VAL A 415 5.52 -16.87 20.50
C VAL A 415 5.39 -16.52 19.01
N PRO A 416 6.25 -15.65 18.45
CA PRO A 416 6.14 -15.26 17.05
C PRO A 416 6.38 -16.45 16.13
N ARG A 417 5.45 -16.72 15.22
CA ARG A 417 5.62 -17.75 14.19
C ARG A 417 6.49 -17.19 13.05
N PRO A 418 7.63 -17.83 12.72
CA PRO A 418 8.46 -17.39 11.60
C PRO A 418 7.73 -17.55 10.26
N GLN A 419 8.12 -16.74 9.27
CA GLN A 419 7.62 -16.83 7.91
C GLN A 419 8.71 -17.43 7.00
N ALA A 420 8.34 -18.28 6.05
CA ALA A 420 9.31 -18.70 5.03
C ALA A 420 9.57 -17.54 4.05
N GLN A 421 10.79 -17.49 3.52
CA GLN A 421 11.26 -16.37 2.70
C GLN A 421 10.62 -16.31 1.31
N ASP A 422 10.30 -17.47 0.76
CA ASP A 422 9.60 -17.67 -0.50
C ASP A 422 8.07 -17.77 -0.35
N GLU A 423 7.57 -17.71 0.89
CA GLU A 423 6.16 -17.72 1.21
C GLU A 423 5.56 -16.34 0.95
N GLY A 424 4.47 -16.27 0.17
CA GLY A 424 3.66 -15.07 0.01
C GLY A 424 4.14 -14.06 -1.05
N ALA A 425 3.44 -12.93 -1.13
CA ALA A 425 3.63 -11.92 -2.17
C ALA A 425 3.68 -10.51 -1.58
N THR A 426 4.57 -9.67 -2.13
CA THR A 426 4.63 -8.24 -1.77
C THR A 426 3.82 -7.42 -2.77
N TYR A 427 2.81 -6.73 -2.26
CA TYR A 427 1.95 -5.80 -2.98
C TYR A 427 2.42 -4.36 -2.81
N PHE A 428 2.08 -3.53 -3.79
CA PHE A 428 2.45 -2.11 -3.82
C PHE A 428 1.21 -1.24 -3.69
N VAL A 429 1.39 0.06 -3.42
CA VAL A 429 0.29 1.04 -3.35
C VAL A 429 -0.63 0.87 -4.55
N ILE A 430 -1.91 0.59 -4.31
CA ILE A 430 -2.84 0.20 -5.35
C ILE A 430 -3.09 1.34 -6.33
N HIS A 431 -3.19 1.01 -7.62
CA HIS A 431 -3.57 1.96 -8.64
C HIS A 431 -5.01 2.47 -8.42
N PRO A 432 -5.29 3.77 -8.64
CA PRO A 432 -6.61 4.36 -8.43
C PRO A 432 -7.73 3.63 -9.16
N VAL A 433 -7.52 3.16 -10.40
CA VAL A 433 -8.53 2.35 -11.12
C VAL A 433 -8.93 1.11 -10.33
N LEU A 434 -7.96 0.36 -9.81
CA LEU A 434 -8.23 -0.85 -9.03
C LEU A 434 -8.85 -0.51 -7.67
N LYS A 435 -8.40 0.57 -7.01
CA LYS A 435 -9.04 1.07 -5.78
C LYS A 435 -10.52 1.39 -6.00
N HIS A 436 -10.85 2.08 -7.09
CA HIS A 436 -12.23 2.44 -7.40
C HIS A 436 -13.07 1.21 -7.67
N LEU A 437 -12.55 0.22 -8.41
CA LEU A 437 -13.24 -1.06 -8.62
C LEU A 437 -13.46 -1.81 -7.29
N ALA A 438 -12.48 -1.80 -6.39
CA ALA A 438 -12.57 -2.45 -5.09
C ALA A 438 -13.63 -1.80 -4.18
N ILE A 439 -13.76 -0.47 -4.22
CA ILE A 439 -14.80 0.23 -3.47
C ILE A 439 -16.17 0.03 -4.14
N LEU A 440 -16.23 0.06 -5.48
CA LEU A 440 -17.45 -0.15 -6.25
C LEU A 440 -18.00 -1.58 -6.15
N SER A 441 -17.18 -2.57 -5.76
CA SER A 441 -17.63 -3.94 -5.51
C SER A 441 -18.21 -4.19 -4.11
N LEU A 442 -18.11 -3.22 -3.20
CA LEU A 442 -18.69 -3.33 -1.87
C LEU A 442 -20.22 -3.21 -1.93
N PRO A 443 -20.96 -3.81 -0.97
CA PRO A 443 -22.41 -3.65 -0.90
C PRO A 443 -22.78 -2.18 -0.63
N ASP A 444 -23.86 -1.74 -1.26
CA ASP A 444 -24.60 -0.55 -0.81
C ASP A 444 -25.40 -0.97 0.42
N HIS A 445 -24.97 -0.55 1.61
CA HIS A 445 -25.85 -0.60 2.76
C HIS A 445 -26.62 0.73 2.80
N GLU A 446 -27.88 0.68 2.35
CA GLU A 446 -28.86 1.70 2.74
C GLU A 446 -28.91 1.74 4.27
N HIS A 447 -28.79 2.94 4.82
CA HIS A 447 -28.88 3.18 6.25
C HIS A 447 -30.14 2.52 6.83
N GLY A 448 -29.94 1.57 7.74
CA GLY A 448 -30.96 1.19 8.72
C GLY A 448 -31.01 2.22 9.84
#